data_AF-A0A5C6M773-F1
#
_entry.id   AF-A0A5C6M773-F1
#
_cell.length_a   1.000
_cell.length_b   1.000
_cell.length_c   1.000
_cell.angle_alpha   90.00
_cell.angle_beta   90.00
_cell.angle_gamma   90.00
#
_symmetry.space_group_name_H-M   'P 1'
#
loop_
_entity.id
_entity.type
_entity.pdbx_description
1 polymer ?
#
loop_
_entity_poly.entity_id
_entity_poly.type
_entity_poly.pdbx_seq_one_letter_code
_entity_poly.pdbx_strand_id
1 'polypeptide(L)'
;MVDSESVSLQEIGAFIRRRRRANNLTQRELSELANVGLRLVSELERGKPTLRTDAVNRVLAVFGQMLGVVPAPRPPFHIDDIP
;
A
#
# COMPACT_ATOMS: atom_id res chain seq x y z
N MET A 1 17.07 5.80 12.08
CA MET A 1 15.99 5.53 13.05
C MET A 1 14.71 5.64 12.24
N VAL A 2 14.16 4.52 11.79
CA VAL A 2 12.83 4.49 11.15
C VAL A 2 11.88 4.00 12.23
N ASP A 3 10.93 4.86 12.59
CA ASP A 3 9.99 4.62 13.67
C ASP A 3 9.25 3.31 13.44
N SER A 4 9.18 2.48 14.48
CA SER A 4 8.54 1.15 14.48
C SER A 4 7.00 1.22 14.49
N GLU A 5 6.41 2.28 13.96
CA GLU A 5 4.96 2.44 13.90
C GLU A 5 4.39 1.71 12.68
N SER A 6 3.92 0.48 12.92
CA SER A 6 2.86 -0.20 12.15
C SER A 6 2.94 -0.13 10.63
N VAL A 7 3.68 -1.08 10.02
CA VAL A 7 3.53 -1.42 8.60
C VAL A 7 2.08 -1.80 8.33
N SER A 8 1.29 -0.84 7.85
CA SER A 8 -0.15 -0.97 7.69
C SER A 8 -0.57 -0.56 6.29
N LEU A 9 -1.66 -1.12 5.78
CA LEU A 9 -2.17 -0.80 4.44
C LEU A 9 -2.49 0.71 4.29
N GLN A 10 -2.77 1.37 5.40
CA GLN A 10 -2.93 2.81 5.51
C GLN A 10 -1.65 3.56 5.09
N GLU A 11 -0.46 3.03 5.41
CA GLU A 11 0.80 3.66 5.02
C GLU A 11 1.07 3.55 3.52
N ILE A 12 0.79 2.39 2.91
CA ILE A 12 0.91 2.20 1.46
C ILE A 12 -0.04 3.16 0.74
N GLY A 13 -1.31 3.22 1.18
CA GLY A 13 -2.29 4.15 0.64
C GLY A 13 -1.87 5.62 0.78
N ALA A 14 -1.37 6.00 1.96
CA ALA A 14 -0.87 7.34 2.21
C ALA A 14 0.37 7.66 1.35
N PHE A 15 1.30 6.72 1.19
CA PHE A 15 2.47 6.86 0.32
C PHE A 15 2.05 7.14 -1.12
N ILE A 16 1.14 6.32 -1.67
CA ILE A 16 0.63 6.46 -3.04
C ILE A 16 -0.03 7.82 -3.21
N ARG A 17 -0.89 8.22 -2.26
CA ARG A 17 -1.57 9.52 -2.30
C ARG A 17 -0.59 10.70 -2.27
N ARG A 18 0.46 10.62 -1.44
CA ARG A 18 1.52 11.64 -1.37
C ARG A 18 2.29 11.72 -2.69
N ARG A 19 2.75 10.59 -3.23
CA ARG A 19 3.48 10.54 -4.50
C ARG A 19 2.64 11.03 -5.68
N ARG A 20 1.36 10.65 -5.74
CA ARG A 20 0.44 11.12 -6.76
C ARG A 20 0.31 12.64 -6.75
N ARG A 21 0.07 13.23 -5.56
CA ARG A 21 -0.04 14.69 -5.40
C ARG A 21 1.27 15.42 -5.73
N ALA A 22 2.42 14.86 -5.34
CA ALA A 22 3.73 15.44 -5.65
C ALA A 22 4.03 15.46 -7.16
N ASN A 23 3.42 14.56 -7.93
CA ASN A 23 3.52 14.54 -9.40
C ASN A 23 2.34 15.26 -10.08
N ASN A 24 1.50 15.99 -9.35
CA ASN A 24 0.31 16.69 -9.87
C ASN A 24 -0.69 15.80 -10.62
N LEU A 25 -0.76 14.51 -10.27
CA LEU A 25 -1.69 13.56 -10.90
C LEU A 25 -3.04 13.53 -10.18
N THR A 26 -4.11 13.44 -10.95
CA THR A 26 -5.45 13.05 -10.47
C THR A 26 -5.51 11.53 -10.22
N GLN A 27 -6.52 11.06 -9.47
CA GLN A 27 -6.71 9.61 -9.28
C GLN A 27 -6.99 8.88 -10.61
N ARG A 28 -7.63 9.58 -11.57
CA ARG A 28 -7.91 9.07 -12.91
C ARG A 28 -6.63 8.86 -13.71
N GLU A 29 -5.78 9.88 -13.78
CA GLU A 29 -4.49 9.77 -14.49
C GLU A 29 -3.60 8.68 -13.89
N LEU A 30 -3.54 8.58 -12.55
CA LEU A 30 -2.81 7.48 -11.91
C LEU A 30 -3.39 6.11 -12.28
N SER A 31 -4.72 5.98 -12.34
CA SER A 31 -5.37 4.72 -12.71
C SER A 31 -5.07 4.32 -14.16
N GLU A 32 -5.01 5.29 -15.06
CA GLU A 32 -4.67 5.09 -16.47
C GLU A 32 -3.20 4.69 -16.62
N LEU A 33 -2.27 5.40 -15.96
CA LEU A 33 -0.83 5.08 -15.95
C LEU A 33 -0.55 3.68 -15.37
N ALA A 34 -1.27 3.29 -14.32
CA ALA A 34 -1.12 1.98 -13.69
C ALA A 34 -1.88 0.86 -14.43
N ASN A 35 -2.68 1.20 -15.45
CA ASN A 35 -3.57 0.27 -16.15
C ASN A 35 -4.48 -0.53 -15.17
N VAL A 36 -5.19 0.21 -14.32
CA VAL A 36 -6.13 -0.31 -13.31
C VAL A 36 -7.41 0.54 -13.28
N GLY A 37 -8.49 0.02 -12.68
CA GLY A 37 -9.71 0.80 -12.50
C GLY A 37 -9.54 1.93 -11.48
N LEU A 38 -10.17 3.09 -11.72
CA LEU A 38 -10.20 4.24 -10.79
C LEU A 38 -10.62 3.86 -9.37
N ARG A 39 -11.57 2.91 -9.24
CA ARG A 39 -12.02 2.41 -7.94
C ARG A 39 -10.86 1.79 -7.14
N LEU A 40 -9.95 1.06 -7.80
CA LEU A 40 -8.80 0.46 -7.14
C LEU A 40 -7.88 1.53 -6.54
N VAL A 41 -7.53 2.56 -7.32
CA VAL A 41 -6.71 3.69 -6.83
C VAL A 41 -7.38 4.36 -5.63
N SER A 42 -8.69 4.58 -5.71
CA SER A 42 -9.46 5.21 -4.64
C SER A 42 -9.54 4.34 -3.37
N GLU A 43 -9.72 3.03 -3.49
CA GLU A 43 -9.71 2.08 -2.36
C GLU A 43 -8.31 1.93 -1.75
N LEU A 44 -7.28 1.89 -2.60
CA LEU A 44 -5.88 1.82 -2.20
C LEU A 44 -5.44 3.06 -1.42
N GLU A 45 -5.75 4.27 -1.90
CA GLU A 45 -5.45 5.51 -1.17
C GLU A 45 -6.21 5.67 0.15
N ARG A 46 -7.35 4.98 0.32
CA ARG A 46 -8.08 4.92 1.59
C ARG A 46 -7.56 3.83 2.53
N GLY A 47 -6.59 3.02 2.11
CA GLY A 47 -6.03 1.95 2.92
C GLY A 47 -6.99 0.78 3.11
N LYS A 48 -7.77 0.41 2.08
CA LYS A 48 -8.67 -0.76 2.13
C LYS A 48 -7.90 -1.99 2.65
N PRO A 49 -8.44 -2.72 3.65
CA PRO A 49 -7.73 -3.83 4.30
C PRO A 49 -7.48 -5.03 3.37
N THR A 50 -8.27 -5.14 2.29
CA THR A 50 -8.16 -6.22 1.33
C THR A 50 -7.99 -5.66 -0.08
N LEU A 51 -6.81 -5.87 -0.64
CA LEU A 51 -6.47 -5.52 -2.02
C LEU A 51 -5.64 -6.65 -2.60
N ARG A 52 -5.78 -6.88 -3.91
CA ARG A 52 -4.95 -7.87 -4.58
C ARG A 52 -3.53 -7.31 -4.79
N THR A 53 -2.54 -8.10 -4.40
CA THR A 53 -1.12 -7.76 -4.43
C THR A 53 -0.64 -7.35 -5.82
N ASP A 54 -1.13 -8.00 -6.88
CA ASP A 54 -0.80 -7.70 -8.28
C ASP A 54 -1.27 -6.29 -8.67
N ALA A 55 -2.47 -5.90 -8.25
CA ALA A 55 -3.02 -4.59 -8.54
C ALA A 55 -2.30 -3.47 -7.75
N VAL A 56 -1.93 -3.74 -6.50
CA VAL A 56 -1.11 -2.81 -5.70
C VAL A 56 0.25 -2.60 -6.35
N ASN A 57 0.91 -3.67 -6.80
CA ASN A 57 2.20 -3.57 -7.47
C ASN A 57 2.14 -2.79 -8.79
N ARG A 58 1.04 -2.89 -9.57
CA ARG A 58 0.86 -2.05 -10.76
C ARG A 58 0.84 -0.55 -10.45
N VAL A 59 0.15 -0.16 -9.37
CA VAL A 59 0.11 1.25 -8.94
C VAL A 59 1.47 1.70 -8.40
N LEU A 60 2.14 0.87 -7.61
CA LEU A 60 3.48 1.16 -7.09
C LEU A 60 4.53 1.27 -8.21
N ALA A 61 4.40 0.49 -9.28
CA ALA A 61 5.32 0.50 -10.43
C ALA A 61 5.36 1.86 -11.14
N VAL A 62 4.25 2.63 -11.14
CA VAL A 62 4.22 4.01 -11.68
C VAL A 62 5.24 4.91 -10.97
N PHE A 63 5.57 4.61 -9.71
CA PHE A 63 6.54 5.34 -8.91
C PHE A 63 7.87 4.59 -8.74
N GLY A 64 8.11 3.53 -9.53
CA GLY A 64 9.31 2.70 -9.42
C GLY A 64 9.40 1.95 -8.09
N GLN A 65 8.27 1.52 -7.53
CA GLN A 65 8.18 0.81 -6.25
C GLN A 65 7.50 -0.55 -6.42
N MET A 66 7.67 -1.42 -5.44
CA MET A 66 6.96 -2.70 -5.32
C MET A 66 6.75 -3.07 -3.87
N LEU A 67 5.78 -3.96 -3.60
CA LEU A 67 5.63 -4.60 -2.30
C LEU A 67 6.84 -5.50 -2.02
N GLY A 68 7.26 -5.52 -0.76
CA GLY A 68 8.39 -6.32 -0.29
C GLY A 68 8.18 -6.82 1.13
N VAL A 69 8.97 -7.82 1.52
CA VAL A 69 9.00 -8.32 2.89
C VAL A 69 9.76 -7.32 3.74
N VAL A 70 9.14 -6.87 4.83
CA VAL A 70 9.75 -5.97 5.81
C VAL A 70 9.62 -6.57 7.21
N PRO A 71 10.54 -6.26 8.14
CA PRO A 71 10.39 -6.66 9.54
C PRO A 71 9.06 -6.14 10.09
N ALA A 72 8.27 -7.04 10.68
CA ALA A 72 7.04 -6.70 11.39
C ALA A 72 7.22 -7.00 12.88
N PRO A 73 6.58 -6.24 13.79
CA PRO A 73 6.52 -6.61 15.20
C PRO A 73 5.91 -8.00 15.32
N ARG A 74 6.65 -8.94 15.90
CA ARG A 74 6.11 -10.26 16.24
C ARG A 74 5.37 -10.09 17.57
N PRO A 75 4.03 -10.24 17.64
CA PRO A 75 3.38 -10.38 18.94
C PRO A 75 4.00 -11.58 19.65
N PRO A 76 4.20 -11.53 20.98
CA PRO A 76 4.77 -12.66 21.71
C PRO A 76 3.96 -13.91 21.37
N PHE A 77 4.65 -14.93 20.87
CA PHE A 77 4.07 -16.26 20.69
C PHE A 77 3.85 -16.81 22.10
N HIS A 78 2.62 -16.78 22.59
CA HIS A 78 2.26 -17.52 23.78
C HIS A 78 2.06 -18.98 23.36
N ILE A 79 2.90 -19.86 23.88
CA ILE A 79 2.85 -21.31 23.59
C ILE A 79 1.50 -21.90 24.02
N ASP A 80 0.81 -21.25 24.96
CA ASP A 80 -0.50 -21.63 25.49
C ASP A 80 -1.67 -21.42 24.52
N ASP A 81 -1.47 -20.72 23.39
CA ASP A 81 -2.50 -20.47 22.37
C ASP A 81 -2.47 -21.47 21.19
N ILE A 82 -1.62 -22.50 21.26
CA ILE A 82 -1.54 -23.56 20.24
C ILE A 82 -2.51 -24.69 20.63
N PRO A 83 -3.46 -25.08 19.76
CA PRO A 83 -4.45 -26.12 20.08
C PRO A 83 -3.85 -27.52 20.26
#